data_AF-A0A7W0K2Z8-F1
#
_entry.id   AF-A0A7W0K2Z8-F1
#
_cell.length_a   1.000
_cell.length_b   1.000
_cell.length_c   1.000
_cell.angle_alpha   90.00
_cell.angle_beta   90.00
_cell.angle_gamma   90.00
#
_symmetry.space_group_name_H-M   'P 1'
#
loop_
_entity.id
_entity.type
_entity.pdbx_description
1 polymer ?
#
loop_
_entity_poly.entity_id
_entity_poly.type
_entity_poly.pdbx_seq_one_letter_code
_entity_poly.pdbx_strand_id
1 'polypeptide(L)'
;MTTSSAEEWIRGEFETLGPEVVGVETRTFPQEAHHIVYVLPDEIGRALVLGNRLQPPTVGGVDEFVIVRVAPDGMLEGVGTQHSGPIRSVHDERCSELINLVSARSRVSNAQPSLAYVPDARPNLAAVTAARHHLVFGRRGAGKTALLVEAKQQLDNAGAVTTWVNIQTYRRETPQRVVLYVLNEMLASLLATRALDEKSQVVISLSKLSAKVQSLLDADETSDRLVHDLVPRAQRVLRDYLSVASRPLFVFLDDYYYLPRSEHPEVLDILHGFTRDANVWLKVASIKHLTRWWQATPPVGLQSGQDADLIDLDITLQEPADAKRFLEGVLLAFAQESASPRCRECFEPRP
;
A
#
# COMPACT_ATOMS: atom_id res chain seq x y z
N MET A 1 36.43 0.45 -22.30
CA MET A 1 36.64 -0.51 -21.20
C MET A 1 35.77 -1.71 -21.50
N THR A 2 36.31 -2.93 -21.48
CA THR A 2 35.57 -4.17 -21.83
C THR A 2 34.81 -4.70 -20.61
N THR A 3 33.75 -5.49 -20.80
CA THR A 3 32.92 -6.11 -19.74
C THR A 3 33.72 -6.80 -18.62
N SER A 4 34.90 -7.34 -18.93
CA SER A 4 35.86 -7.90 -17.97
C SER A 4 36.33 -6.90 -16.90
N SER A 5 36.41 -5.61 -17.21
CA SER A 5 36.88 -4.57 -16.28
C SER A 5 35.84 -4.15 -15.25
N ALA A 6 34.55 -4.33 -15.53
CA ALA A 6 33.47 -4.05 -14.58
C ALA A 6 33.35 -5.17 -13.54
N GLU A 7 33.49 -6.44 -13.96
CA GLU A 7 33.48 -7.60 -13.04
C GLU A 7 34.66 -7.56 -12.06
N GLU A 8 35.86 -7.24 -12.54
CA GLU A 8 37.06 -7.09 -11.71
C GLU A 8 36.94 -5.92 -10.72
N TRP A 9 36.35 -4.80 -11.15
CA TRP A 9 36.10 -3.65 -10.27
C TRP A 9 35.07 -4.00 -9.17
N ILE A 10 33.95 -4.64 -9.54
CA ILE A 10 32.92 -5.06 -8.59
C ILE A 10 33.51 -6.05 -7.57
N ARG A 11 34.30 -7.04 -8.02
CA ARG A 11 34.95 -7.98 -7.11
C ARG A 11 35.90 -7.27 -6.13
N GLY A 12 36.71 -6.33 -6.62
CA GLY A 12 37.64 -5.57 -5.79
C GLY A 12 36.94 -4.69 -4.73
N GLU A 13 35.81 -4.07 -5.07
CA GLU A 13 35.03 -3.27 -4.12
C GLU A 13 34.39 -4.14 -3.02
N PHE A 14 33.87 -5.31 -3.39
CA PHE A 14 33.31 -6.26 -2.41
C PHE A 14 34.39 -6.86 -1.50
N GLU A 15 35.55 -7.25 -2.04
CA GLU A 15 36.68 -7.80 -1.26
C GLU A 15 37.28 -6.77 -0.28
N THR A 16 37.33 -5.49 -0.67
CA THR A 16 37.87 -4.42 0.19
C THR A 16 36.92 -4.08 1.35
N LEU A 17 35.61 -4.32 1.18
CA LEU A 17 34.57 -3.87 2.11
C LEU A 17 33.93 -5.01 2.92
N GLY A 18 34.37 -6.24 2.74
CA GLY A 18 34.19 -7.34 3.70
C GLY A 18 33.54 -8.63 3.19
N PRO A 19 32.45 -8.63 2.39
CA PRO A 19 31.79 -9.87 2.00
C PRO A 19 32.57 -10.64 0.92
N GLU A 20 32.71 -11.95 1.12
CA GLU A 20 33.40 -12.86 0.21
C GLU A 20 32.53 -13.16 -1.02
N VAL A 21 33.06 -12.84 -2.20
CA VAL A 21 32.36 -13.04 -3.48
C VAL A 21 32.68 -14.43 -4.04
N VAL A 22 31.69 -15.32 -3.93
CA VAL A 22 31.74 -16.69 -4.45
C VAL A 22 31.82 -16.70 -5.98
N GLY A 23 31.15 -15.76 -6.65
CA GLY A 23 31.18 -15.65 -8.12
C GLY A 23 30.55 -14.37 -8.65
N VAL A 24 30.87 -13.98 -9.87
CA VAL A 24 30.21 -12.87 -10.58
C VAL A 24 29.84 -13.35 -11.98
N GLU A 25 28.60 -13.14 -12.39
CA GLU A 25 28.07 -13.48 -13.72
C GLU A 25 27.44 -12.22 -14.34
N THR A 26 27.92 -11.78 -15.49
CA THR A 26 27.31 -10.65 -16.21
C THR A 26 26.33 -11.13 -17.27
N ARG A 27 25.10 -10.62 -17.22
CA ARG A 27 24.08 -10.80 -18.25
C ARG A 27 23.83 -9.48 -18.96
N THR A 28 24.13 -9.42 -20.24
CA THR A 28 23.96 -8.23 -21.07
C THR A 28 22.64 -8.28 -21.84
N PHE A 29 21.88 -7.20 -21.76
CA PHE A 29 20.66 -6.93 -22.52
C PHE A 29 20.88 -5.73 -23.46
N PRO A 30 19.98 -5.47 -24.43
CA PRO A 30 20.19 -4.43 -25.44
C PRO A 30 20.33 -2.99 -24.92
N GLN A 31 19.84 -2.69 -23.71
CA GLN A 31 19.89 -1.35 -23.09
C GLN A 31 20.42 -1.38 -21.64
N GLU A 32 20.68 -2.55 -21.07
CA GLU A 32 21.14 -2.71 -19.68
C GLU A 32 22.12 -3.87 -19.54
N ALA A 33 23.03 -3.80 -18.58
CA ALA A 33 23.89 -4.92 -18.19
C ALA A 33 23.72 -5.23 -16.70
N HIS A 34 23.48 -6.50 -16.38
CA HIS A 34 23.22 -6.95 -15.01
C HIS A 34 24.38 -7.81 -14.53
N HIS A 35 25.11 -7.32 -13.53
CA HIS A 35 26.21 -8.03 -12.88
C HIS A 35 25.68 -8.75 -11.65
N ILE A 36 25.51 -10.07 -11.77
CA ILE A 36 24.98 -10.92 -10.70
C ILE A 36 26.14 -11.36 -9.81
N VAL A 37 26.19 -10.88 -8.57
CA VAL A 37 27.22 -11.19 -7.59
C VAL A 37 26.68 -12.26 -6.64
N TYR A 38 27.32 -13.43 -6.64
CA TYR A 38 27.00 -14.54 -5.77
C TYR A 38 27.82 -14.47 -4.49
N VAL A 39 27.15 -14.48 -3.35
CA VAL A 39 27.76 -14.41 -2.02
C VAL A 39 27.27 -15.55 -1.14
N LEU A 40 28.01 -15.80 -0.05
CA LEU A 40 27.60 -16.79 0.94
C LEU A 40 26.25 -16.41 1.57
N PRO A 41 25.42 -17.40 1.97
CA PRO A 41 24.12 -17.14 2.59
C PRO A 41 24.21 -16.23 3.82
N ASP A 42 25.30 -16.34 4.57
CA ASP A 42 25.50 -15.62 5.83
C ASP A 42 26.01 -14.18 5.60
N GLU A 43 26.34 -13.81 4.35
CA GLU A 43 26.88 -12.48 4.00
C GLU A 43 25.96 -11.68 3.08
N ILE A 44 24.82 -12.25 2.67
CA ILE A 44 23.88 -11.61 1.75
C ILE A 44 23.36 -10.26 2.24
N GLY A 45 23.13 -10.13 3.55
CA GLY A 45 22.65 -8.87 4.15
C GLY A 45 23.64 -7.72 3.93
N ARG A 46 24.92 -7.96 4.25
CA ARG A 46 26.00 -6.99 4.05
C ARG A 46 26.27 -6.72 2.56
N ALA A 47 26.26 -7.79 1.76
CA ALA A 47 26.48 -7.73 0.32
C ALA A 47 25.37 -6.92 -0.40
N LEU A 48 24.10 -7.06 -0.01
CA LEU A 48 22.99 -6.27 -0.57
C LEU A 48 23.12 -4.78 -0.27
N VAL A 49 23.59 -4.42 0.94
CA VAL A 49 23.83 -3.02 1.31
C VAL A 49 24.95 -2.42 0.45
N LEU A 50 26.01 -3.19 0.19
CA LEU A 50 27.11 -2.79 -0.67
C LEU A 50 26.69 -2.70 -2.14
N GLY A 51 26.03 -3.72 -2.67
CA GLY A 51 25.54 -3.76 -4.06
C GLY A 51 24.62 -2.60 -4.41
N ASN A 52 23.75 -2.18 -3.48
CA ASN A 52 22.86 -1.02 -3.68
C ASN A 52 23.60 0.34 -3.68
N ARG A 53 24.82 0.40 -3.14
CA ARG A 53 25.62 1.63 -3.10
C ARG A 53 26.60 1.71 -4.26
N LEU A 54 26.91 0.57 -4.88
CA LEU A 54 27.81 0.50 -6.01
C LEU A 54 27.05 0.87 -7.28
N GLN A 55 27.56 1.89 -7.97
CA GLN A 55 27.15 2.24 -9.33
C GLN A 55 28.31 1.91 -10.25
N PRO A 56 28.24 0.81 -11.02
CA PRO A 56 29.29 0.50 -11.98
C PRO A 56 29.43 1.64 -12.98
N PRO A 57 30.67 1.98 -13.39
CA PRO A 57 30.89 3.03 -14.37
C PRO A 57 30.27 2.64 -15.72
N THR A 58 29.33 3.45 -16.21
CA THR A 58 28.56 3.19 -17.44
C THR A 58 29.48 2.97 -18.65
N VAL A 59 29.53 1.77 -19.21
CA VAL A 59 30.30 1.50 -20.43
C VAL A 59 29.38 1.59 -21.66
N GLY A 60 29.60 2.59 -22.50
CA GLY A 60 28.95 2.68 -23.81
C GLY A 60 27.48 3.16 -23.80
N GLY A 61 27.03 3.81 -22.71
CA GLY A 61 25.67 4.36 -22.60
C GLY A 61 24.59 3.34 -22.27
N VAL A 62 25.00 2.18 -21.73
CA VAL A 62 24.14 1.09 -21.27
C VAL A 62 24.08 1.15 -19.74
N ASP A 63 22.88 1.11 -19.16
CA ASP A 63 22.73 1.18 -17.70
C ASP A 63 23.20 -0.12 -17.04
N GLU A 64 24.16 -0.02 -16.11
CA GLU A 64 24.77 -1.18 -15.44
C GLU A 64 24.23 -1.33 -14.02
N PHE A 65 23.77 -2.54 -13.68
CA PHE A 65 23.14 -2.85 -12.40
C PHE A 65 23.86 -3.99 -11.69
N VAL A 66 24.06 -3.85 -10.37
CA VAL A 66 24.62 -4.91 -9.52
C VAL A 66 23.48 -5.64 -8.81
N ILE A 67 23.38 -6.95 -9.01
CA ILE A 67 22.34 -7.79 -8.43
C ILE A 67 23.00 -8.82 -7.52
N VAL A 68 22.77 -8.73 -6.22
CA VAL A 68 23.36 -9.66 -5.26
C VAL A 68 22.43 -10.86 -5.05
N ARG A 69 22.97 -12.07 -5.13
CA ARG A 69 22.25 -13.33 -4.91
C ARG A 69 23.04 -14.26 -4.00
N VAL A 70 22.32 -15.15 -3.31
CA VAL A 70 22.97 -16.27 -2.61
C VAL A 70 23.56 -17.22 -3.66
N ALA A 71 24.79 -17.66 -3.46
CA ALA A 71 25.41 -18.68 -4.29
C ALA A 71 24.58 -20.00 -4.22
N PRO A 72 24.25 -20.62 -5.36
CA PRO A 72 23.52 -21.90 -5.37
C PRO A 72 24.37 -23.04 -4.79
N ASP A 73 23.74 -24.10 -4.28
CA ASP A 73 24.39 -25.17 -3.50
C ASP A 73 25.61 -25.81 -4.19
N GLY A 74 25.62 -25.90 -5.53
CA GLY A 74 26.76 -26.41 -6.30
C GLY A 74 28.01 -25.51 -6.33
N MET A 75 27.91 -24.25 -5.88
CA MET A 75 29.02 -23.31 -5.71
C MET A 75 29.47 -23.15 -4.24
N LEU A 76 28.80 -23.82 -3.30
CA LEU A 76 29.05 -23.72 -1.86
C LEU A 76 29.89 -24.89 -1.30
N GLU A 77 30.29 -25.85 -2.12
CA GLU A 77 31.13 -26.98 -1.71
C GLU A 77 32.55 -26.51 -1.33
N GLY A 78 32.78 -26.32 -0.03
CA GLY A 78 34.09 -26.02 0.54
C GLY A 78 34.14 -24.89 1.57
N VAL A 79 33.05 -24.12 1.73
CA VAL A 79 33.03 -22.98 2.67
C VAL A 79 32.28 -23.35 3.94
N GLY A 80 33.02 -23.53 5.04
CA GLY A 80 32.48 -23.95 6.32
C GLY A 80 31.60 -22.85 6.95
N THR A 81 30.30 -23.12 7.07
CA THR A 81 29.36 -22.20 7.73
C THR A 81 29.42 -22.38 9.25
N GLN A 82 29.98 -21.39 9.94
CA GLN A 82 29.83 -21.23 11.39
C GLN A 82 28.51 -20.48 11.67
N HIS A 83 27.96 -20.60 12.88
CA HIS A 83 26.71 -19.99 13.38
C HIS A 83 25.45 -20.87 13.39
N SER A 84 25.55 -22.09 13.94
CA SER A 84 24.43 -22.97 14.29
C SER A 84 24.02 -22.88 15.77
N GLY A 85 23.81 -21.67 16.29
CA GLY A 85 23.40 -21.43 17.69
C GLY A 85 22.01 -20.80 17.83
N PRO A 86 21.18 -21.21 18.82
CA PRO A 86 19.88 -20.59 19.07
C PRO A 86 20.02 -19.10 19.42
N ILE A 87 19.17 -18.25 18.85
CA ILE A 87 19.13 -16.80 19.14
C ILE A 87 18.67 -16.62 20.58
N ARG A 88 19.50 -15.99 21.42
CA ARG A 88 19.20 -15.77 22.85
C ARG A 88 18.91 -14.31 23.21
N SER A 89 19.08 -13.38 22.28
CA SER A 89 18.95 -11.94 22.53
C SER A 89 18.43 -11.22 21.29
N VAL A 90 17.65 -10.16 21.50
CA VAL A 90 17.14 -9.28 20.43
C VAL A 90 18.26 -8.43 19.83
N HIS A 91 19.40 -8.33 20.50
CA HIS A 91 20.61 -7.66 20.02
C HIS A 91 21.51 -8.56 19.17
N ASP A 92 21.06 -9.75 18.80
CA ASP A 92 21.77 -10.64 17.88
C ASP A 92 21.85 -9.99 16.49
N GLU A 93 22.99 -10.14 15.84
CA GLU A 93 23.26 -9.53 14.54
C GLU A 93 22.24 -10.01 13.47
N ARG A 94 21.79 -11.27 13.57
CA ARG A 94 20.73 -11.84 12.72
C ARG A 94 19.39 -11.13 12.88
N CYS A 95 19.07 -10.65 14.09
CA CYS A 95 17.87 -9.84 14.32
C CYS A 95 18.00 -8.44 13.70
N SER A 96 19.21 -7.89 13.69
CA SER A 96 19.49 -6.58 13.07
C SER A 96 19.41 -6.66 11.55
N GLU A 97 19.88 -7.75 10.94
CA GLU A 97 19.73 -8.03 9.51
C GLU A 97 18.26 -8.17 9.08
N LEU A 98 17.46 -8.90 9.88
CA LEU A 98 16.03 -9.03 9.66
C LEU A 98 15.31 -7.66 9.76
N ILE A 99 15.64 -6.83 10.75
CA ILE A 99 15.10 -5.48 10.90
C ILE A 99 15.45 -4.61 9.68
N ASN A 100 16.67 -4.73 9.16
CA ASN A 100 17.11 -3.99 7.98
C ASN A 100 16.38 -4.45 6.71
N LEU A 101 16.18 -5.75 6.52
CA LEU A 101 15.40 -6.32 5.42
C LEU A 101 13.93 -5.86 5.44
N VAL A 102 13.29 -5.91 6.61
CA VAL A 102 11.90 -5.46 6.79
C VAL A 102 11.79 -3.94 6.57
N SER A 103 12.76 -3.16 7.06
CA SER A 103 12.77 -1.70 6.90
C SER A 103 13.02 -1.26 5.45
N ALA A 104 13.84 -2.00 4.70
CA ALA A 104 14.10 -1.74 3.29
C ALA A 104 12.85 -1.98 2.42
N ARG A 105 12.06 -3.02 2.72
CA ARG A 105 10.78 -3.30 2.01
C ARG A 105 9.60 -2.45 2.50
N SER A 106 9.59 -2.00 3.76
CA SER A 106 8.49 -1.22 4.33
C SER A 106 8.38 0.23 3.80
N ARG A 107 9.36 0.73 3.02
CA ARG A 107 9.42 2.12 2.55
C ARG A 107 8.95 2.33 1.10
N VAL A 108 8.38 1.32 0.43
CA VAL A 108 8.14 1.38 -1.02
C VAL A 108 6.70 1.80 -1.36
N SER A 109 6.56 2.87 -2.15
CA SER A 109 5.32 3.44 -2.70
C SER A 109 4.70 2.57 -3.81
N ASN A 110 3.45 2.88 -4.21
CA ASN A 110 2.55 2.30 -5.24
C ASN A 110 3.11 1.59 -6.50
N ALA A 111 4.41 1.64 -6.79
CA ALA A 111 5.02 1.07 -8.00
C ALA A 111 5.49 -0.40 -7.84
N GLN A 112 5.57 -0.94 -6.63
CA GLN A 112 5.92 -2.35 -6.40
C GLN A 112 5.02 -2.97 -5.31
N PRO A 113 4.15 -3.94 -5.66
CA PRO A 113 3.38 -4.67 -4.67
C PRO A 113 4.35 -5.62 -3.95
N SER A 114 4.79 -5.27 -2.76
CA SER A 114 5.59 -6.18 -1.92
C SER A 114 5.15 -6.12 -0.47
N LEU A 115 4.07 -6.84 -0.18
CA LEU A 115 3.87 -7.43 1.13
C LEU A 115 2.99 -8.66 0.98
N ALA A 116 3.57 -9.86 1.12
CA ALA A 116 2.76 -11.03 1.42
C ALA A 116 1.97 -10.77 2.70
N TYR A 117 0.68 -10.93 2.53
CA TYR A 117 -0.38 -10.77 3.49
C TYR A 117 -0.18 -11.59 4.78
N VAL A 118 -0.32 -10.91 5.93
CA VAL A 118 -0.24 -11.52 7.27
C VAL A 118 -1.60 -12.16 7.62
N PRO A 119 -1.64 -13.45 8.00
CA PRO A 119 -2.89 -14.20 8.21
C PRO A 119 -3.88 -13.62 9.23
N ASP A 120 -3.41 -12.89 10.26
CA ASP A 120 -4.27 -12.29 11.30
C ASP A 120 -4.98 -11.00 10.85
N ALA A 121 -4.69 -10.50 9.65
CA ALA A 121 -5.46 -9.44 9.03
C ALA A 121 -6.79 -9.94 8.43
N ARG A 122 -7.06 -11.26 8.35
CA ARG A 122 -8.28 -11.82 7.72
C ARG A 122 -9.59 -11.29 8.29
N PRO A 123 -9.78 -11.17 9.61
CA PRO A 123 -10.99 -10.55 10.15
C PRO A 123 -11.12 -9.09 9.72
N ASN A 124 -10.01 -8.34 9.75
CA ASN A 124 -10.00 -6.92 9.38
C ASN A 124 -10.15 -6.71 7.87
N LEU A 125 -9.56 -7.57 7.03
CA LEU A 125 -9.69 -7.53 5.58
C LEU A 125 -11.11 -7.92 5.15
N ALA A 126 -11.66 -8.99 5.73
CA ALA A 126 -13.06 -9.37 5.51
C ALA A 126 -14.02 -8.25 5.96
N ALA A 127 -13.72 -7.58 7.07
CA ALA A 127 -14.50 -6.42 7.52
C ALA A 127 -14.36 -5.22 6.56
N VAL A 128 -13.13 -4.79 6.23
CA VAL A 128 -12.89 -3.65 5.32
C VAL A 128 -13.51 -3.88 3.95
N THR A 129 -13.51 -5.10 3.42
CA THR A 129 -14.12 -5.43 2.12
C THR A 129 -15.65 -5.56 2.16
N ALA A 130 -16.28 -5.57 3.34
CA ALA A 130 -17.74 -5.66 3.46
C ALA A 130 -18.45 -4.44 2.86
N ALA A 131 -19.67 -4.64 2.36
CA ALA A 131 -20.53 -3.60 1.78
C ALA A 131 -21.16 -2.68 2.86
N ARG A 132 -20.30 -1.98 3.62
CA ARG A 132 -20.64 -0.98 4.66
C ARG A 132 -19.59 0.12 4.68
N HIS A 133 -19.92 1.30 5.21
CA HIS A 133 -18.90 2.33 5.46
C HIS A 133 -18.01 1.91 6.62
N HIS A 134 -16.71 2.15 6.50
CA HIS A 134 -15.75 1.83 7.56
C HIS A 134 -14.84 3.02 7.85
N LEU A 135 -14.61 3.26 9.13
CA LEU A 135 -13.56 4.13 9.65
C LEU A 135 -12.44 3.22 10.17
N VAL A 136 -11.32 3.22 9.46
CA VAL A 136 -10.15 2.40 9.76
C VAL A 136 -9.13 3.23 10.51
N PHE A 137 -8.94 2.93 11.78
CA PHE A 137 -8.04 3.63 12.68
C PHE A 137 -6.77 2.84 12.98
N GLY A 138 -5.71 3.58 13.27
CA GLY A 138 -4.43 3.05 13.68
C GLY A 138 -3.38 4.16 13.74
N ARG A 139 -2.34 4.00 14.54
CA ARG A 139 -1.20 4.94 14.56
C ARG A 139 -0.45 4.96 13.22
N ARG A 140 0.47 5.91 13.06
CA ARG A 140 1.41 5.92 11.93
C ARG A 140 2.22 4.62 11.96
N GLY A 141 2.37 3.97 10.81
CA GLY A 141 3.05 2.67 10.71
C GLY A 141 2.20 1.46 11.14
N ALA A 142 0.94 1.64 11.58
CA ALA A 142 0.07 0.52 11.99
C ALA A 142 -0.50 -0.32 10.80
N GLY A 143 0.01 -0.13 9.58
CA GLY A 143 -0.42 -0.92 8.42
C GLY A 143 -1.76 -0.52 7.79
N LYS A 144 -2.34 0.64 8.12
CA LYS A 144 -3.62 1.12 7.53
C LYS A 144 -3.60 1.12 6.00
N THR A 145 -2.62 1.79 5.39
CA THR A 145 -2.49 1.88 3.93
C THR A 145 -2.28 0.50 3.30
N ALA A 146 -1.46 -0.36 3.92
CA ALA A 146 -1.25 -1.73 3.43
C ALA A 146 -2.55 -2.55 3.46
N LEU A 147 -3.34 -2.46 4.54
CA LEU A 147 -4.65 -3.10 4.64
C LEU A 147 -5.62 -2.59 3.56
N LEU A 148 -5.66 -1.27 3.32
CA LEU A 148 -6.54 -0.69 2.31
C LEU A 148 -6.11 -1.07 0.88
N VAL A 149 -4.80 -1.13 0.60
CA VAL A 149 -4.27 -1.55 -0.70
C VAL A 149 -4.63 -3.02 -0.97
N GLU A 150 -4.47 -3.89 0.02
CA GLU A 150 -4.86 -5.30 -0.10
C GLU A 150 -6.38 -5.45 -0.29
N ALA A 151 -7.18 -4.72 0.49
CA ALA A 151 -8.63 -4.71 0.35
C ALA A 151 -9.07 -4.24 -1.05
N LYS A 152 -8.41 -3.19 -1.58
CA LYS A 152 -8.64 -2.70 -2.93
C LYS A 152 -8.34 -3.78 -3.97
N GLN A 153 -7.19 -4.44 -3.88
CA GLN A 153 -6.80 -5.51 -4.80
C GLN A 153 -7.81 -6.67 -4.78
N GLN A 154 -8.25 -7.08 -3.59
CA GLN A 154 -9.25 -8.14 -3.44
C GLN A 154 -10.59 -7.74 -4.06
N LEU A 155 -11.02 -6.49 -3.88
CA LEU A 155 -12.26 -5.97 -4.43
C LEU A 155 -12.20 -5.80 -5.96
N ASP A 156 -11.08 -5.35 -6.50
CA ASP A 156 -10.84 -5.30 -7.94
C ASP A 156 -10.92 -6.70 -8.56
N ASN A 157 -10.28 -7.69 -7.93
CA ASN A 157 -10.34 -9.09 -8.35
C ASN A 157 -11.77 -9.67 -8.26
N ALA A 158 -12.57 -9.21 -7.29
CA ALA A 158 -13.98 -9.55 -7.16
C ALA A 158 -14.89 -8.80 -8.14
N GLY A 159 -14.33 -7.94 -9.01
CA GLY A 159 -15.07 -7.20 -10.01
C GLY A 159 -15.78 -5.95 -9.47
N ALA A 160 -15.44 -5.46 -8.27
CA ALA A 160 -15.90 -4.13 -7.84
C ALA A 160 -15.24 -3.01 -8.66
N VAL A 161 -15.80 -1.80 -8.59
CA VAL A 161 -15.08 -0.59 -9.00
C VAL A 161 -14.44 -0.01 -7.76
N THR A 162 -13.17 0.39 -7.84
CA THR A 162 -12.47 1.01 -6.71
C THR A 162 -11.91 2.37 -7.08
N THR A 163 -11.93 3.29 -6.11
CA THR A 163 -11.37 4.64 -6.21
C THR A 163 -10.45 4.86 -5.03
N TRP A 164 -9.25 5.39 -5.28
CA TRP A 164 -8.29 5.71 -4.23
C TRP A 164 -8.05 7.21 -4.18
N VAL A 165 -8.19 7.81 -3.00
CA VAL A 165 -7.97 9.23 -2.78
C VAL A 165 -7.00 9.42 -1.62
N ASN A 166 -5.84 10.00 -1.90
CA ASN A 166 -4.93 10.44 -0.85
C ASN A 166 -5.32 11.85 -0.40
N ILE A 167 -5.96 11.94 0.77
CA ILE A 167 -6.48 13.20 1.31
C ILE A 167 -5.36 14.18 1.68
N GLN A 168 -4.15 13.69 1.93
CA GLN A 168 -2.98 14.54 2.20
C GLN A 168 -2.74 15.57 1.09
N THR A 169 -3.05 15.24 -0.16
CA THR A 169 -2.91 16.13 -1.31
C THR A 169 -3.79 17.38 -1.20
N TYR A 170 -4.93 17.26 -0.53
CA TYR A 170 -5.94 18.32 -0.41
C TYR A 170 -5.94 19.00 0.97
N ARG A 171 -4.89 18.83 1.78
CA ARG A 171 -4.80 19.38 3.16
C ARG A 171 -4.94 20.91 3.28
N ARG A 172 -4.85 21.64 2.17
CA ARG A 172 -4.98 23.12 2.10
C ARG A 172 -6.22 23.56 1.32
N GLU A 173 -7.00 22.62 0.81
CA GLU A 173 -8.24 22.90 0.08
C GLU A 173 -9.38 23.13 1.07
N THR A 174 -10.44 23.80 0.61
CA THR A 174 -11.67 23.96 1.38
C THR A 174 -12.45 22.64 1.41
N PRO A 175 -13.32 22.42 2.43
CA PRO A 175 -14.17 21.23 2.51
C PRO A 175 -14.93 20.92 1.22
N GLN A 176 -15.51 21.97 0.62
CA GLN A 176 -16.27 21.95 -0.62
C GLN A 176 -15.43 21.43 -1.80
N ARG A 177 -14.18 21.87 -1.90
CA ARG A 177 -13.27 21.43 -2.98
C ARG A 177 -12.80 20.01 -2.74
N VAL A 178 -12.50 19.63 -1.50
CA VAL A 178 -12.11 18.24 -1.14
C VAL A 178 -13.19 17.25 -1.58
N VAL A 179 -14.47 17.52 -1.27
CA VAL A 179 -15.56 16.62 -1.68
C VAL A 179 -15.78 16.59 -3.20
N LEU A 180 -15.55 17.70 -3.91
CA LEU A 180 -15.58 17.72 -5.37
C LEU A 180 -14.43 16.91 -5.98
N TYR A 181 -13.21 16.97 -5.42
CA TYR A 181 -12.10 16.13 -5.86
C TYR A 181 -12.41 14.65 -5.65
N VAL A 182 -12.91 14.27 -4.48
CA VAL A 182 -13.33 12.88 -4.20
C VAL A 182 -14.41 12.43 -5.18
N LEU A 183 -15.45 13.27 -5.41
CA LEU A 183 -16.51 12.95 -6.36
C LEU A 183 -15.97 12.85 -7.79
N ASN A 184 -15.04 13.70 -8.20
CA ASN A 184 -14.41 13.62 -9.52
C ASN A 184 -13.67 12.29 -9.71
N GLU A 185 -12.90 11.84 -8.71
CA GLU A 185 -12.20 10.54 -8.75
C GLU A 185 -13.18 9.37 -8.83
N MET A 186 -14.31 9.44 -8.11
CA MET A 186 -15.38 8.44 -8.20
C MET A 186 -15.96 8.37 -9.62
N LEU A 187 -16.31 9.51 -10.20
CA LEU A 187 -16.89 9.60 -11.55
C LEU A 187 -15.91 9.13 -12.61
N ALA A 188 -14.63 9.53 -12.50
CA ALA A 188 -13.56 9.09 -13.39
C ALA A 188 -13.37 7.57 -13.35
N SER A 189 -13.36 6.99 -12.15
CA SER A 189 -13.24 5.53 -11.97
C SER A 189 -14.41 4.77 -12.62
N LEU A 190 -15.63 5.28 -12.47
CA LEU A 190 -16.81 4.68 -13.10
C LEU A 190 -16.76 4.78 -14.64
N LEU A 191 -16.43 5.95 -15.18
CA LEU A 191 -16.29 6.16 -16.63
C LEU A 191 -15.18 5.29 -17.25
N ALA A 192 -14.08 5.07 -16.52
CA ALA A 192 -12.96 4.25 -16.97
C ALA A 192 -13.32 2.76 -17.11
N THR A 193 -14.31 2.27 -16.36
CA THR A 193 -14.68 0.83 -16.39
C THR A 193 -15.28 0.38 -17.73
N ARG A 194 -15.85 1.32 -18.51
CA ARG A 194 -16.57 1.03 -19.77
C ARG A 194 -17.56 -0.14 -19.67
N ALA A 195 -18.17 -0.31 -18.49
CA ALA A 195 -19.06 -1.45 -18.21
C ALA A 195 -20.40 -1.39 -18.97
N LEU A 196 -20.80 -0.21 -19.43
CA LEU A 196 -22.07 0.07 -20.08
C LEU A 196 -21.86 0.77 -21.43
N ASP A 197 -22.84 0.66 -22.33
CA ASP A 197 -22.84 1.37 -23.62
C ASP A 197 -22.79 2.89 -23.40
N GLU A 198 -21.87 3.57 -24.10
CA GLU A 198 -21.70 5.03 -24.09
C GLU A 198 -22.97 5.78 -24.48
N LYS A 199 -23.84 5.15 -25.28
CA LYS A 199 -25.13 5.73 -25.70
C LYS A 199 -26.23 5.59 -24.65
N SER A 200 -26.01 4.81 -23.59
CA SER A 200 -27.00 4.63 -22.53
C SER A 200 -27.25 5.93 -21.78
N GLN A 201 -28.51 6.18 -21.41
CA GLN A 201 -28.91 7.40 -20.72
C GLN A 201 -28.19 7.58 -19.37
N VAL A 202 -27.84 6.47 -18.70
CA VAL A 202 -27.09 6.48 -17.43
C VAL A 202 -25.65 6.93 -17.62
N VAL A 203 -24.96 6.46 -18.67
CA VAL A 203 -23.58 6.92 -18.99
C VAL A 203 -23.59 8.39 -19.38
N ILE A 204 -24.53 8.82 -20.23
CA ILE A 204 -24.66 10.24 -20.60
C ILE A 204 -24.88 11.13 -19.36
N SER A 205 -25.71 10.67 -18.41
CA SER A 205 -25.97 11.41 -17.18
C SER A 205 -24.74 11.48 -16.27
N LEU A 206 -23.98 10.38 -16.18
CA LEU A 206 -22.70 10.31 -15.48
C LEU A 206 -21.68 11.28 -16.08
N SER A 207 -21.50 11.27 -17.40
CA SER A 207 -20.58 12.18 -18.11
C SER A 207 -20.97 13.65 -17.93
N LYS A 208 -22.26 13.97 -17.98
CA LYS A 208 -22.76 15.33 -17.72
C LYS A 208 -22.48 15.78 -16.28
N LEU A 209 -22.59 14.88 -15.31
CA LEU A 209 -22.24 15.16 -13.93
C LEU A 209 -20.72 15.39 -13.78
N SER A 210 -19.90 14.52 -14.39
CA SER A 210 -18.45 14.66 -14.40
C SER A 210 -18.00 16.01 -14.96
N ALA A 211 -18.53 16.40 -16.12
CA ALA A 211 -18.23 17.70 -16.72
C ALA A 211 -18.66 18.87 -15.81
N LYS A 212 -19.80 18.74 -15.10
CA LYS A 212 -20.23 19.76 -14.14
C LYS A 212 -19.28 19.85 -12.94
N VAL A 213 -18.84 18.73 -12.39
CA VAL A 213 -17.89 18.70 -11.27
C VAL A 213 -16.55 19.33 -11.69
N GLN A 214 -16.03 18.96 -12.87
CA GLN A 214 -14.80 19.57 -13.41
C GLN A 214 -14.94 21.08 -13.56
N SER A 215 -16.06 21.57 -14.12
CA SER A 215 -16.29 23.02 -14.23
C SER A 215 -16.36 23.75 -12.88
N LEU A 216 -16.73 23.06 -11.80
CA LEU A 216 -16.73 23.64 -10.45
C LEU A 216 -15.32 23.63 -9.83
N LEU A 217 -14.50 22.64 -10.16
CA LEU A 217 -13.11 22.54 -9.72
C LEU A 217 -12.20 23.55 -10.44
N ASP A 218 -12.50 23.82 -11.71
CA ASP A 218 -11.81 24.81 -12.56
C ASP A 218 -12.15 26.26 -12.18
N ALA A 219 -13.23 26.47 -11.42
CA ALA A 219 -13.57 27.79 -10.89
C ALA A 219 -12.67 28.15 -9.69
N ASP A 220 -12.31 29.43 -9.59
CA ASP A 220 -11.45 29.95 -8.51
C ASP A 220 -12.06 29.78 -7.12
N GLU A 221 -13.38 29.90 -7.01
CA GLU A 221 -14.12 29.71 -5.76
C GLU A 221 -15.29 28.75 -5.95
N THR A 222 -15.50 27.90 -4.94
CA THR A 222 -16.62 26.97 -4.89
C THR A 222 -17.53 27.33 -3.71
N SER A 223 -18.74 27.77 -4.00
CA SER A 223 -19.74 28.07 -2.97
C SER A 223 -20.27 26.79 -2.32
N ASP A 224 -20.39 26.81 -1.00
CA ASP A 224 -20.99 25.75 -0.19
C ASP A 224 -22.37 25.31 -0.67
N ARG A 225 -23.24 26.29 -0.95
CA ARG A 225 -24.59 26.05 -1.49
C ARG A 225 -24.58 25.23 -2.78
N LEU A 226 -23.63 25.51 -3.67
CA LEU A 226 -23.53 24.79 -4.95
C LEU A 226 -23.18 23.32 -4.75
N VAL A 227 -22.34 23.01 -3.76
CA VAL A 227 -21.99 21.61 -3.42
C VAL A 227 -23.18 20.91 -2.79
N HIS A 228 -23.87 21.55 -1.85
CA HIS A 228 -25.08 20.98 -1.25
C HIS A 228 -26.20 20.72 -2.28
N ASP A 229 -26.42 21.63 -3.24
CA ASP A 229 -27.38 21.45 -4.33
C ASP A 229 -26.96 20.30 -5.28
N LEU A 230 -25.66 19.98 -5.33
CA LEU A 230 -25.13 18.88 -6.14
C LEU A 230 -25.40 17.51 -5.50
N VAL A 231 -25.53 17.42 -4.17
CA VAL A 231 -25.66 16.15 -3.42
C VAL A 231 -26.80 15.26 -3.96
N PRO A 232 -28.06 15.73 -4.06
CA PRO A 232 -29.16 14.88 -4.52
C PRO A 232 -28.99 14.43 -5.98
N ARG A 233 -28.34 15.27 -6.80
CA ARG A 233 -28.09 14.98 -8.21
C ARG A 233 -26.99 13.91 -8.35
N ALA A 234 -25.90 14.05 -7.62
CA ALA A 234 -24.80 13.09 -7.62
C ALA A 234 -25.27 11.73 -7.10
N GLN A 235 -25.97 11.71 -5.97
CA GLN A 235 -26.58 10.51 -5.39
C GLN A 235 -27.44 9.75 -6.41
N ARG A 236 -28.35 10.45 -7.10
CA ARG A 236 -29.23 9.86 -8.11
C ARG A 236 -28.43 9.22 -9.26
N VAL A 237 -27.49 9.97 -9.82
CA VAL A 237 -26.69 9.50 -10.96
C VAL A 237 -25.85 8.28 -10.58
N LEU A 238 -25.21 8.30 -9.40
CA LEU A 238 -24.42 7.17 -8.90
C LEU A 238 -25.29 5.93 -8.68
N ARG A 239 -26.44 6.07 -8.00
CA ARG A 239 -27.37 4.96 -7.78
C ARG A 239 -27.85 4.37 -9.11
N ASP A 240 -28.32 5.21 -10.02
CA ASP A 240 -28.90 4.75 -11.29
C ASP A 240 -27.83 4.04 -12.14
N TYR A 241 -26.61 4.59 -12.24
CA TYR A 241 -25.49 3.95 -12.94
C TYR A 241 -25.12 2.59 -12.33
N LEU A 242 -24.90 2.53 -11.01
CA LEU A 242 -24.45 1.32 -10.32
C LEU A 242 -25.51 0.23 -10.30
N SER A 243 -26.80 0.61 -10.30
CA SER A 243 -27.92 -0.34 -10.41
C SER A 243 -27.92 -1.08 -11.75
N VAL A 244 -27.59 -0.39 -12.85
CA VAL A 244 -27.52 -0.99 -14.19
C VAL A 244 -26.21 -1.75 -14.37
N ALA A 245 -25.09 -1.17 -13.92
CA ALA A 245 -23.78 -1.81 -14.01
C ALA A 245 -23.66 -3.08 -13.16
N SER A 246 -24.51 -3.24 -12.13
CA SER A 246 -24.48 -4.39 -11.19
C SER A 246 -23.12 -4.60 -10.53
N ARG A 247 -22.38 -3.51 -10.28
CA ARG A 247 -21.05 -3.52 -9.64
C ARG A 247 -21.02 -2.50 -8.51
N PRO A 248 -20.57 -2.86 -7.29
CA PRO A 248 -20.39 -1.91 -6.21
C PRO A 248 -19.19 -1.00 -6.46
N LEU A 249 -19.23 0.22 -5.92
CA LEU A 249 -18.12 1.16 -5.90
C LEU A 249 -17.54 1.24 -4.47
N PHE A 250 -16.22 1.10 -4.33
CA PHE A 250 -15.53 1.27 -3.06
C PHE A 250 -14.59 2.47 -3.15
N VAL A 251 -14.74 3.40 -2.20
CA VAL A 251 -13.98 4.66 -2.19
C VAL A 251 -13.04 4.66 -0.99
N PHE A 252 -11.75 4.56 -1.24
CA PHE A 252 -10.70 4.56 -0.24
C PHE A 252 -10.19 5.98 -0.02
N LEU A 253 -10.37 6.51 1.18
CA LEU A 253 -9.84 7.80 1.60
C LEU A 253 -8.69 7.55 2.57
N ASP A 254 -7.45 7.71 2.11
CA ASP A 254 -6.27 7.49 2.95
C ASP A 254 -5.80 8.79 3.61
N ASP A 255 -5.18 8.64 4.79
CA ASP A 255 -4.69 9.71 5.65
C ASP A 255 -5.68 10.87 5.88
N TYR A 256 -6.94 10.55 6.16
CA TYR A 256 -8.01 11.53 6.31
C TYR A 256 -7.76 12.60 7.40
N TYR A 257 -6.90 12.31 8.39
CA TYR A 257 -6.57 13.23 9.49
C TYR A 257 -5.75 14.46 9.06
N TYR A 258 -5.32 14.54 7.80
CA TYR A 258 -4.62 15.72 7.29
C TYR A 258 -5.54 16.92 7.03
N LEU A 259 -6.85 16.71 6.94
CA LEU A 259 -7.80 17.81 6.90
C LEU A 259 -7.87 18.50 8.27
N PRO A 260 -8.25 19.79 8.32
CA PRO A 260 -8.54 20.46 9.58
C PRO A 260 -9.62 19.71 10.36
N ARG A 261 -9.37 19.49 11.66
CA ARG A 261 -10.27 18.67 12.50
C ARG A 261 -11.70 19.22 12.62
N SER A 262 -11.87 20.53 12.45
CA SER A 262 -13.18 21.20 12.40
C SER A 262 -14.01 20.81 11.19
N GLU A 263 -13.35 20.44 10.08
CA GLU A 263 -13.97 20.21 8.77
C GLU A 263 -14.32 18.73 8.52
N HIS A 264 -13.70 17.82 9.28
CA HIS A 264 -13.93 16.38 9.16
C HIS A 264 -15.42 15.98 9.13
N PRO A 265 -16.30 16.46 10.03
CA PRO A 265 -17.70 16.05 10.00
C PRO A 265 -18.40 16.50 8.72
N GLU A 266 -18.18 17.75 8.29
CA GLU A 266 -18.83 18.34 7.11
C GLU A 266 -18.46 17.59 5.82
N VAL A 267 -17.17 17.31 5.62
CA VAL A 267 -16.70 16.55 4.46
C VAL A 267 -17.31 15.15 4.46
N LEU A 268 -17.32 14.45 5.60
CA LEU A 268 -17.92 13.11 5.68
C LEU A 268 -19.44 13.14 5.48
N ASP A 269 -20.13 14.18 5.94
CA ASP A 269 -21.57 14.36 5.78
C ASP A 269 -21.95 14.47 4.30
N ILE A 270 -21.25 15.33 3.55
CA ILE A 270 -21.48 15.53 2.12
C ILE A 270 -21.15 14.24 1.33
N LEU A 271 -20.02 13.58 1.65
CA LEU A 271 -19.66 12.30 1.02
C LEU A 271 -20.67 11.20 1.33
N HIS A 272 -21.17 11.15 2.57
CA HIS A 272 -22.24 10.24 2.93
C HIS A 272 -23.51 10.54 2.12
N GLY A 273 -23.86 11.82 1.96
CA GLY A 273 -24.97 12.26 1.11
C GLY A 273 -24.86 11.79 -0.35
N PHE A 274 -23.66 11.83 -0.96
CA PHE A 274 -23.44 11.30 -2.30
C PHE A 274 -23.60 9.78 -2.40
N THR A 275 -23.24 9.06 -1.33
CA THR A 275 -23.15 7.59 -1.32
C THR A 275 -24.40 6.91 -0.78
N ARG A 276 -25.25 7.64 -0.04
CA ARG A 276 -26.47 7.12 0.57
C ARG A 276 -27.38 6.48 -0.47
N ASP A 277 -27.83 5.27 -0.18
CA ASP A 277 -28.71 4.46 -1.05
C ASP A 277 -28.17 4.29 -2.49
N ALA A 278 -26.89 4.53 -2.70
CA ALA A 278 -26.13 4.13 -3.88
C ALA A 278 -25.21 2.99 -3.44
N ASN A 279 -24.94 2.00 -4.30
CA ASN A 279 -24.08 0.86 -3.97
C ASN A 279 -22.59 1.27 -3.88
N VAL A 280 -22.29 2.22 -2.99
CA VAL A 280 -21.04 2.94 -2.83
C VAL A 280 -20.60 2.89 -1.36
N TRP A 281 -19.38 2.43 -1.11
CA TRP A 281 -18.89 2.16 0.24
C TRP A 281 -17.59 2.91 0.54
N LEU A 282 -17.68 3.92 1.40
CA LEU A 282 -16.53 4.67 1.94
C LEU A 282 -15.65 3.81 2.88
N LYS A 283 -14.34 3.80 2.64
CA LYS A 283 -13.30 3.19 3.48
C LYS A 283 -12.32 4.30 3.88
N VAL A 284 -12.49 4.85 5.07
CA VAL A 284 -11.77 6.05 5.51
C VAL A 284 -10.68 5.64 6.50
N ALA A 285 -9.41 5.70 6.08
CA ALA A 285 -8.28 5.49 6.97
C ALA A 285 -7.86 6.78 7.67
N SER A 286 -7.66 6.71 8.98
CA SER A 286 -7.29 7.88 9.78
C SER A 286 -6.63 7.53 11.11
N ILE A 287 -6.34 8.53 11.93
CA ILE A 287 -5.81 8.36 13.30
C ILE A 287 -6.91 8.75 14.30
N LYS A 288 -7.40 7.78 15.08
CA LYS A 288 -8.59 7.91 15.94
C LYS A 288 -8.67 9.20 16.77
N HIS A 289 -7.59 9.57 17.44
CA HIS A 289 -7.56 10.75 18.33
C HIS A 289 -7.41 12.09 17.57
N LEU A 290 -7.05 12.06 16.29
CA LEU A 290 -6.93 13.23 15.42
C LEU A 290 -8.17 13.43 14.54
N THR A 291 -8.99 12.39 14.38
CA THR A 291 -10.19 12.43 13.55
C THR A 291 -11.41 12.86 14.37
N ARG A 292 -12.31 13.63 13.75
CA ARG A 292 -13.63 13.95 14.30
C ARG A 292 -14.66 13.59 13.25
N TRP A 293 -15.12 12.34 13.24
CA TRP A 293 -15.98 11.84 12.18
C TRP A 293 -17.47 12.14 12.36
N TRP A 294 -17.87 12.54 13.58
CA TRP A 294 -19.25 12.86 13.95
C TRP A 294 -19.31 14.05 14.90
N GLN A 295 -20.34 14.88 14.75
CA GLN A 295 -20.77 15.91 15.69
C GLN A 295 -22.26 15.74 15.95
N ALA A 296 -22.71 15.88 17.20
CA ALA A 296 -24.12 15.68 17.56
C ALA A 296 -25.01 16.94 17.37
N THR A 297 -24.44 18.15 17.44
CA THR A 297 -25.20 19.41 17.42
C THR A 297 -24.54 20.49 16.54
N PRO A 298 -25.12 20.83 15.37
CA PRO A 298 -26.09 20.00 14.65
C PRO A 298 -25.47 18.62 14.31
N PRO A 299 -26.30 17.58 14.10
CA PRO A 299 -25.84 16.25 13.70
C PRO A 299 -25.19 16.33 12.31
N VAL A 300 -23.89 16.08 12.24
CA VAL A 300 -23.10 16.17 10.99
C VAL A 300 -22.02 15.09 10.99
N GLY A 301 -21.85 14.41 9.86
CA GLY A 301 -20.78 13.43 9.61
C GLY A 301 -21.31 12.00 9.55
N LEU A 302 -20.49 11.04 10.00
CA LEU A 302 -20.83 9.61 10.01
C LEU A 302 -21.00 9.11 11.45
N GLN A 303 -22.20 8.70 11.85
CA GLN A 303 -22.42 8.14 13.18
C GLN A 303 -21.93 6.69 13.26
N SER A 304 -21.07 6.40 14.24
CA SER A 304 -20.54 5.04 14.45
C SER A 304 -21.63 4.05 14.84
N GLY A 305 -21.58 2.85 14.25
CA GLY A 305 -22.53 1.76 14.47
C GLY A 305 -23.88 1.93 13.76
N GLN A 306 -24.17 3.12 13.23
CA GLN A 306 -25.34 3.38 12.39
C GLN A 306 -24.91 3.54 10.93
N ASP A 307 -24.09 4.56 10.65
CA ASP A 307 -23.65 4.90 9.30
C ASP A 307 -22.35 4.21 8.94
N ALA A 308 -21.41 4.07 9.89
CA ALA A 308 -20.10 3.46 9.65
C ALA A 308 -19.63 2.60 10.83
N ASP A 309 -18.94 1.50 10.49
CA ASP A 309 -18.31 0.62 11.49
C ASP A 309 -16.86 1.04 11.74
N LEU A 310 -16.38 0.78 12.97
CA LEU A 310 -15.03 1.13 13.39
C LEU A 310 -14.13 -0.10 13.32
N ILE A 311 -12.98 0.06 12.67
CA ILE A 311 -11.91 -0.95 12.65
C ILE A 311 -10.69 -0.31 13.29
N ASP A 312 -10.20 -0.84 14.40
CA ASP A 312 -9.08 -0.27 15.13
C ASP A 312 -7.88 -1.23 15.08
N LEU A 313 -6.86 -0.85 14.32
CA LEU A 313 -5.64 -1.64 14.14
C LEU A 313 -4.70 -1.51 15.35
N ASP A 314 -4.85 -0.48 16.19
CA ASP A 314 -4.00 -0.30 17.38
C ASP A 314 -4.34 -1.31 18.50
N ILE A 315 -5.52 -1.94 18.47
CA ILE A 315 -5.92 -2.97 19.45
C ILE A 315 -4.92 -4.14 19.45
N THR A 316 -4.36 -4.48 18.29
CA THR A 316 -3.33 -5.53 18.16
C THR A 316 -2.08 -5.29 18.98
N LEU A 317 -1.80 -4.05 19.44
CA LEU A 317 -0.62 -3.70 20.24
C LEU A 317 -0.93 -3.51 21.74
N GLN A 318 -2.20 -3.50 22.14
CA GLN A 318 -2.59 -3.44 23.56
C GLN A 318 -2.55 -4.81 24.23
N GLU A 319 -2.69 -5.87 23.44
CA GLU A 319 -2.64 -7.26 23.88
C GLU A 319 -1.30 -7.89 23.43
N PRO A 320 -0.29 -8.00 24.32
CA PRO A 320 1.06 -8.42 23.94
C PRO A 320 1.11 -9.82 23.30
N ALA A 321 0.16 -10.69 23.65
CA ALA A 321 0.05 -12.03 23.11
C ALA A 321 -0.39 -12.03 21.63
N ASP A 322 -1.30 -11.13 21.27
CA ASP A 322 -1.81 -10.96 19.91
C ASP A 322 -0.78 -10.21 19.05
N ALA A 323 -0.14 -9.18 19.60
CA ALA A 323 0.98 -8.48 18.96
C ALA A 323 2.12 -9.44 18.60
N LYS A 324 2.46 -10.34 19.53
CA LYS A 324 3.52 -11.35 19.33
C LYS A 324 3.15 -12.32 18.21
N ARG A 325 1.94 -12.90 18.25
CA ARG A 325 1.46 -13.81 17.20
C ARG A 325 1.41 -13.14 15.83
N PHE A 326 0.97 -11.89 15.79
CA PHE A 326 0.96 -11.08 14.57
C PHE A 326 2.37 -10.87 14.00
N LEU A 327 3.32 -10.43 14.83
CA LEU A 327 4.71 -10.24 14.40
C LEU A 327 5.36 -11.56 13.97
N GLU A 328 5.12 -12.65 14.69
CA GLU A 328 5.56 -13.99 14.30
C GLU A 328 4.99 -14.39 12.93
N GLY A 329 3.71 -14.13 12.67
CA GLY A 329 3.07 -14.38 11.37
C GLY A 329 3.63 -13.55 10.22
N VAL A 330 3.91 -12.26 10.46
CA VAL A 330 4.58 -11.37 9.49
C VAL A 330 5.95 -11.94 9.13
N LEU A 331 6.75 -12.29 10.14
CA LEU A 331 8.11 -12.78 9.97
C LEU A 331 8.14 -14.15 9.27
N LEU A 332 7.17 -15.03 9.57
CA LEU A 332 7.02 -16.33 8.90
C LEU A 332 6.68 -16.16 7.42
N ALA A 333 5.79 -15.22 7.07
CA ALA A 333 5.45 -14.94 5.68
C ALA A 333 6.67 -14.43 4.90
N PHE A 334 7.45 -13.52 5.49
CA PHE A 334 8.73 -13.05 4.92
C PHE A 334 9.74 -14.20 4.75
N ALA A 335 9.87 -15.07 5.74
CA ALA A 335 10.76 -16.23 5.68
C ALA A 335 10.37 -17.20 4.56
N GLN A 336 9.07 -17.38 4.31
CA GLN A 336 8.55 -18.27 3.26
C GLN A 336 8.75 -17.70 1.85
N GLU A 337 8.56 -16.39 1.65
CA GLU A 337 8.78 -15.74 0.34
C GLU A 337 10.25 -15.58 -0.04
N SER A 338 11.15 -15.49 0.95
CA SER A 338 12.57 -15.19 0.71
C SER A 338 13.41 -16.41 0.29
N ALA A 339 12.79 -17.59 0.10
CA ALA A 339 13.45 -18.83 -0.35
C ALA A 339 14.79 -19.16 0.35
N SER A 340 14.93 -18.85 1.64
CA SER A 340 16.07 -19.30 2.44
C SER A 340 15.63 -20.45 3.35
N PRO A 341 16.09 -21.70 3.15
CA PRO A 341 15.69 -22.85 3.95
C PRO A 341 16.05 -22.72 5.44
N ARG A 342 17.00 -21.84 5.80
CA ARG A 342 17.45 -21.61 7.18
C ARG A 342 16.46 -20.86 8.08
N CYS A 343 15.52 -20.09 7.52
CA CYS A 343 14.54 -19.35 8.34
C CYS A 343 13.42 -20.25 8.89
N ARG A 344 13.19 -21.45 8.32
CA ARG A 344 12.14 -22.37 8.80
C ARG A 344 12.45 -22.95 10.17
N GLU A 345 13.72 -23.23 10.48
CA GLU A 345 14.13 -23.87 11.73
C GLU A 345 14.01 -22.95 12.97
N CYS A 346 13.94 -21.63 12.78
CA CYS A 346 13.78 -20.69 13.89
C CYS A 346 12.34 -20.60 14.43
N PHE A 347 11.35 -21.11 13.69
CA PHE A 347 9.93 -20.94 13.98
C PHE A 347 9.15 -22.24 14.24
N GLU A 348 9.80 -23.41 14.20
CA GLU A 348 9.14 -24.65 14.61
C GLU A 348 9.03 -24.73 16.14
N PRO A 349 7.83 -24.99 16.70
CA PRO A 349 7.69 -25.25 18.12
C PRO A 349 8.37 -26.58 18.43
N ARG A 350 9.41 -26.56 19.27
CA ARG A 350 9.98 -27.80 19.82
C ARG A 350 8.99 -28.42 20.81
N PRO A 351 8.89 -29.76 20.86
CA PRO A 351 8.02 -30.47 21.79
C PRO A 351 8.36 -30.22 23.26
#